data_AF-A0A7C7XGG5-F1
#
_entry.id   AF-A0A7C7XGG5-F1
#
_cell.length_a   1.000
_cell.length_b   1.000
_cell.length_c   1.000
_cell.angle_alpha   90.00
_cell.angle_beta   90.00
_cell.angle_gamma   90.00
#
_symmetry.space_group_name_H-M   'P 1'
#
loop_
_entity.id
_entity.type
_entity.pdbx_description
1 polymer ?
#
loop_
_entity_poly.entity_id
_entity_poly.type
_entity_poly.pdbx_seq_one_letter_code
_entity_poly.pdbx_strand_id
1 'polypeptide(L)'
;MKNGGKQSNDKQARGPRTTSVITEQRKNVVDSDAHVVFDFTDLHKPAVSDLALVLTARLQTPLSESVWARKIHPRTAEILRALRLDHMFPRYPNPDHLH
;
A
#
# COMPACT_ATOMS: atom_id res chain seq x y z
N MET A 1 -23.23 -16.26 51.94
CA MET A 1 -24.52 -16.62 51.29
C MET A 1 -24.68 -15.77 50.04
N LYS A 2 -24.99 -16.41 48.90
CA LYS A 2 -25.80 -15.99 47.70
C LYS A 2 -25.82 -14.48 47.31
N ASN A 3 -25.79 -14.00 46.07
CA ASN A 3 -25.81 -14.46 44.66
C ASN A 3 -25.50 -13.17 43.84
N GLY A 4 -24.79 -13.15 42.71
CA GLY A 4 -25.31 -13.45 41.37
C GLY A 4 -25.57 -12.18 40.54
N GLY A 5 -25.27 -12.20 39.23
CA GLY A 5 -25.95 -11.34 38.24
C GLY A 5 -25.10 -10.44 37.32
N LYS A 6 -24.56 -11.03 36.24
CA LYS A 6 -24.72 -10.69 34.80
C LYS A 6 -24.77 -9.23 34.27
N GLN A 7 -24.08 -9.08 33.11
CA GLN A 7 -24.23 -8.12 31.99
C GLN A 7 -23.47 -6.77 32.16
N SER A 8 -22.75 -6.23 31.16
CA SER A 8 -23.12 -6.13 29.74
C SER A 8 -21.93 -5.86 28.80
N ASN A 9 -21.89 -6.67 27.74
CA ASN A 9 -21.67 -6.34 26.33
C ASN A 9 -20.64 -5.24 25.96
N ASP A 10 -19.50 -5.72 25.48
CA ASP A 10 -18.46 -4.95 24.80
C ASP A 10 -19.03 -4.10 23.66
N LYS A 11 -18.98 -2.78 23.86
CA LYS A 11 -19.13 -1.83 22.77
C LYS A 11 -17.85 -1.91 21.93
N GLN A 12 -17.90 -2.76 20.91
CA GLN A 12 -16.92 -2.84 19.85
C GLN A 12 -16.87 -1.50 19.10
N ALA A 13 -16.08 -0.57 19.63
CA ALA A 13 -15.67 0.63 18.92
C ALA A 13 -14.94 0.17 17.66
N ARG A 14 -15.47 0.55 16.50
CA ARG A 14 -14.79 0.42 15.21
C ARG A 14 -13.44 1.15 15.32
N GLY A 15 -12.39 0.39 15.60
CA GLY A 15 -11.02 0.87 15.44
C GLY A 15 -10.77 1.27 13.99
N PRO A 16 -9.78 2.12 13.73
CA PRO A 16 -9.41 2.50 12.37
C PRO A 16 -9.07 1.22 11.61
N ARG A 17 -9.64 1.06 10.41
CA ARG A 17 -9.19 0.02 9.48
C ARG A 17 -7.76 0.35 9.12
N THR A 18 -6.81 -0.28 9.81
CA THR A 18 -5.41 -0.33 9.39
C THR A 18 -5.38 -1.00 8.04
N THR A 19 -5.17 -0.20 6.99
CA THR A 19 -4.69 -0.67 5.70
C THR A 19 -3.33 -1.31 5.97
N SER A 20 -3.29 -2.63 6.11
CA SER A 20 -2.06 -3.37 6.29
C SER A 20 -1.23 -3.21 5.01
N VAL A 21 -0.23 -2.33 5.06
CA VAL A 21 0.85 -2.33 4.07
C VAL A 21 1.67 -3.58 4.36
N ILE A 22 1.42 -4.64 3.60
CA ILE A 22 2.19 -5.87 3.68
C ILE A 22 3.54 -5.58 3.01
N THR A 23 4.52 -5.13 3.79
CA THR A 23 5.93 -5.21 3.38
C THR A 23 6.39 -6.65 3.59
N GLU A 24 6.30 -7.48 2.55
CA GLU A 24 6.94 -8.80 2.55
C GLU A 24 8.47 -8.62 2.51
N GLN A 25 9.07 -8.41 3.68
CA GLN A 25 10.52 -8.46 3.83
C GLN A 25 10.94 -9.92 4.00
N ARG A 26 10.97 -10.67 2.88
CA ARG A 26 11.56 -12.02 2.87
C ARG A 26 13.07 -11.90 2.93
N LYS A 27 13.60 -12.13 4.12
CA LYS A 27 15.02 -12.22 4.43
C LYS A 27 15.58 -13.53 3.86
N ASN A 28 16.05 -13.52 2.61
CA ASN A 28 16.98 -14.51 2.09
C ASN A 28 18.03 -13.81 1.22
N VAL A 29 19.27 -14.00 1.61
CA VAL A 29 20.49 -13.44 1.02
C VAL A 29 20.76 -14.11 -0.33
N VAL A 30 20.75 -13.33 -1.41
CA VAL A 30 21.59 -13.43 -2.62
C VAL A 30 21.32 -12.15 -3.42
N ASP A 31 22.39 -11.46 -3.81
CA ASP A 31 22.46 -10.22 -4.59
C ASP A 31 21.41 -10.18 -5.72
N SER A 32 20.26 -9.58 -5.44
CA SER A 32 19.15 -9.42 -6.37
C SER A 32 18.75 -7.97 -6.27
N ASP A 33 18.69 -7.26 -7.40
CA ASP A 33 18.21 -5.89 -7.49
C ASP A 33 17.00 -5.68 -6.57
N ALA A 34 17.27 -5.12 -5.38
CA ALA A 34 16.27 -4.96 -4.36
C ALA A 34 15.27 -3.95 -4.89
N HIS A 35 14.04 -4.39 -5.09
CA HIS A 35 12.99 -3.56 -5.63
C HIS A 35 11.74 -3.61 -4.79
N VAL A 36 11.11 -2.45 -4.62
CA VAL A 36 9.85 -2.28 -3.92
C VAL A 36 8.72 -2.24 -4.92
N VAL A 37 7.68 -3.04 -4.68
CA VAL A 37 6.47 -3.02 -5.50
C VAL A 37 5.31 -2.42 -4.70
N PHE A 38 4.80 -1.28 -5.17
CA PHE A 38 3.57 -0.67 -4.68
C PHE A 38 2.38 -1.32 -5.38
N ASP A 39 1.57 -2.05 -4.63
CA ASP A 39 0.34 -2.64 -5.14
C ASP A 39 -0.85 -1.70 -4.91
N PHE A 40 -1.46 -1.23 -5.99
CA PHE A 40 -2.62 -0.34 -5.96
C PHE A 40 -3.96 -1.08 -6.07
N THR A 41 -3.96 -2.41 -5.87
CA THR A 41 -5.19 -3.21 -5.82
C THR A 41 -6.20 -2.57 -4.88
N ASP A 42 -7.47 -2.55 -5.31
CA ASP A 42 -8.62 -1.94 -4.64
C ASP A 42 -8.57 -0.41 -4.46
N LEU A 43 -7.48 0.25 -4.86
CA LEU A 43 -7.34 1.70 -4.77
C LEU A 43 -7.93 2.40 -6.02
N HIS A 44 -9.24 2.22 -6.24
CA HIS A 44 -9.94 2.75 -7.43
C HIS A 44 -10.30 4.24 -7.33
N LYS A 45 -10.54 4.73 -6.11
CA LYS A 45 -10.87 6.12 -5.76
C LYS A 45 -10.12 6.50 -4.48
N PRO A 46 -8.80 6.75 -4.55
CA PRO A 46 -8.02 7.07 -3.37
C PRO A 46 -8.55 8.33 -2.70
N ALA A 47 -8.74 8.28 -1.40
CA ALA A 47 -8.87 9.46 -0.57
C ALA A 47 -7.51 10.15 -0.40
N VAL A 48 -7.52 11.38 0.11
CA VAL A 48 -6.28 12.12 0.40
C VAL A 48 -5.37 11.35 1.37
N SER A 49 -5.97 10.64 2.34
CA SER A 49 -5.24 9.78 3.28
C SER A 49 -4.49 8.64 2.59
N ASP A 50 -5.08 8.04 1.57
CA ASP A 50 -4.47 6.92 0.85
C ASP A 50 -3.27 7.42 0.02
N LEU A 51 -3.42 8.57 -0.64
CA LEU A 51 -2.32 9.21 -1.36
C LEU A 51 -1.19 9.61 -0.40
N ALA A 52 -1.51 10.18 0.76
CA ALA A 52 -0.52 10.54 1.77
C ALA A 52 0.23 9.31 2.28
N LEU A 53 -0.47 8.20 2.51
CA LEU A 53 0.15 6.94 2.95
C LEU A 53 1.12 6.40 1.90
N VAL A 54 0.67 6.29 0.66
CA VAL A 54 1.48 5.76 -0.45
C VAL A 54 2.67 6.66 -0.75
N LEU A 55 2.50 7.98 -0.67
CA LEU A 55 3.60 8.93 -0.83
C LEU A 55 4.60 8.83 0.32
N THR A 56 4.13 8.71 1.56
CA THR A 56 5.00 8.54 2.74
C THR A 56 5.85 7.27 2.60
N ALA A 57 5.22 6.15 2.24
CA ALA A 57 5.93 4.90 2.01
C ALA A 57 6.96 5.01 0.87
N ARG A 58 6.63 5.74 -0.21
CA ARG A 58 7.54 6.00 -1.32
C ARG A 58 8.75 6.85 -0.91
N LEU A 59 8.55 7.86 -0.07
CA LEU A 59 9.62 8.72 0.44
C LEU A 59 10.51 8.00 1.46
N GLN A 60 9.99 6.97 2.14
CA GLN A 60 10.76 6.13 3.05
C GLN A 60 11.55 5.03 2.33
N THR A 61 11.27 4.76 1.05
CA THR A 61 12.00 3.76 0.27
C THR A 61 13.41 4.26 -0.04
N PRO A 62 14.47 3.46 0.20
CA PRO A 62 15.84 3.86 -0.13
C PRO A 62 16.00 4.20 -1.62
N LEU A 63 16.81 5.22 -1.91
CA LEU A 63 17.09 5.65 -3.29
C LEU A 63 17.82 4.59 -4.13
N SER A 64 18.51 3.65 -3.46
CA SER A 64 19.22 2.54 -4.11
C SER A 64 18.27 1.44 -4.59
N GLU A 65 17.02 1.43 -4.13
CA GLU A 65 16.04 0.40 -4.51
C GLU A 65 15.22 0.86 -5.72
N SER A 66 15.09 -0.05 -6.70
CA SER A 66 14.18 0.17 -7.80
C SER A 66 12.75 0.12 -7.31
N VAL A 67 11.88 1.01 -7.77
CA VAL A 67 10.50 1.04 -7.32
C VAL A 67 9.58 0.90 -8.49
N TRP A 68 8.57 0.07 -8.32
CA TRP A 68 7.58 -0.23 -9.34
C TRP A 68 6.19 -0.20 -8.74
N ALA A 69 5.19 0.07 -9.58
CA ALA A 69 3.80 0.06 -9.18
C ALA A 69 2.98 -0.89 -10.08
N ARG A 70 2.14 -1.72 -9.46
CA ARG A 70 1.25 -2.63 -10.18
C ARG A 70 -0.21 -2.34 -9.87
N LYS A 71 -1.09 -2.79 -10.76
CA LYS A 71 -2.56 -2.71 -10.61
C LYS A 71 -3.10 -1.29 -10.40
N ILE A 72 -2.39 -0.26 -10.89
CA ILE A 72 -2.88 1.12 -10.83
C ILE A 72 -4.15 1.24 -11.68
N HIS A 73 -5.28 1.48 -11.02
CA HIS A 73 -6.55 1.74 -11.68
C HIS A 73 -6.47 3.01 -12.57
N PRO A 74 -7.12 3.07 -13.76
CA PRO A 74 -7.02 4.23 -14.66
C PRO A 74 -7.35 5.57 -14.00
N ARG A 75 -8.41 5.63 -13.19
CA ARG A 75 -8.78 6.82 -12.44
C ARG A 75 -7.69 7.26 -11.45
N THR A 76 -7.02 6.31 -10.82
CA THR A 76 -5.91 6.60 -9.89
C THR A 76 -4.69 7.07 -10.64
N ALA A 77 -4.40 6.50 -11.82
CA ALA A 77 -3.33 6.98 -12.70
C ALA A 77 -3.59 8.41 -13.22
N GLU A 78 -4.85 8.78 -13.48
CA GLU A 78 -5.23 10.15 -13.83
C GLU A 78 -5.01 11.11 -12.67
N ILE A 79 -5.42 10.75 -11.45
CA ILE A 79 -5.18 11.54 -10.24
C ILE A 79 -3.68 11.75 -10.02
N LEU A 80 -2.87 10.69 -10.10
CA LEU A 80 -1.42 10.78 -9.95
C LEU A 80 -0.79 11.70 -11.01
N ARG A 81 -1.22 11.60 -12.28
CA ARG A 81 -0.75 12.51 -13.35
C ARG A 81 -1.17 13.95 -13.12
N ALA A 82 -2.41 14.19 -12.69
CA ALA A 82 -2.91 15.54 -12.38
C ALA A 82 -2.10 16.21 -11.25
N LEU A 83 -1.65 15.41 -10.28
CA LEU A 83 -0.79 15.86 -9.18
C LEU A 83 0.71 15.83 -9.53
N ARG A 84 1.08 15.41 -10.75
CA ARG A 84 2.46 15.19 -11.21
C ARG A 84 3.26 14.21 -10.34
N LEU A 85 2.60 13.23 -9.75
CA LEU A 85 3.19 12.18 -8.91
C LEU A 85 3.45 10.87 -9.68
N ASP A 86 3.04 10.79 -10.94
CA ASP A 86 3.17 9.59 -11.79
C ASP A 86 4.62 9.11 -11.94
N HIS A 87 5.58 10.03 -11.98
CA HIS A 87 7.02 9.72 -12.04
C HIS A 87 7.53 8.98 -10.79
N MET A 88 6.85 9.11 -9.65
CA MET A 88 7.23 8.41 -8.42
C MET A 88 6.76 6.95 -8.38
N PHE A 89 5.86 6.56 -9.30
CA PHE A 89 5.25 5.23 -9.33
C PHE A 89 5.28 4.66 -10.76
N PRO A 90 6.48 4.39 -11.31
CA PRO A 90 6.59 3.80 -12.64
C PRO A 90 5.94 2.41 -12.66
N ARG A 91 5.26 2.07 -13.75
CA ARG A 91 4.55 0.79 -13.85
C ARG A 91 5.53 -0.38 -13.85
N TYR A 92 5.19 -1.42 -13.09
CA TYR A 92 5.94 -2.68 -13.10
C TYR A 92 6.06 -3.18 -14.55
N PRO A 93 7.28 -3.51 -15.01
CA PRO A 93 7.49 -3.95 -16.39
C PRO A 93 6.67 -5.21 -16.63
N ASN A 94 5.86 -5.19 -17.69
CA ASN A 94 5.13 -6.37 -18.11
C ASN A 94 6.15 -7.32 -18.73
N PRO A 95 6.29 -8.58 -18.26
CA PRO A 95 7.26 -9.51 -18.81
C PRO A 95 7.02 -9.80 -20.31
N ASP A 96 5.79 -9.59 -20.79
CA ASP A 96 5.40 -9.80 -22.18
C ASP A 96 5.85 -8.69 -23.15
N HIS A 97 6.50 -7.62 -22.68
CA HIS A 97 6.99 -6.51 -23.52
C HIS A 97 8.50 -6.54 -23.77
N LEU A 98 9.17 -7.65 -23.44
CA LEU A 98 10.54 -7.93 -23.89
C LEU A 98 10.48 -8.67 -25.24
N HIS A 99 10.20 -7.93 -26.30
CA HIS A 99 10.32 -8.39 -27.69
C HIS A 99 11.15 -7.41 -28.49
#